data_AF-A0A667ZV08-F1
#
_entry.id   AF-A0A667ZV08-F1
#
_cell.length_a   1.000
_cell.length_b   1.000
_cell.length_c   1.000
_cell.angle_alpha   90.00
_cell.angle_beta   90.00
_cell.angle_gamma   90.00
#
_symmetry.space_group_name_H-M   'P 1'
#
loop_
_entity.id
_entity.type
_entity.pdbx_description
1 polymer ?
#
loop_
_entity_poly.entity_id
_entity_poly.type
_entity_poly.pdbx_seq_one_letter_code
_entity_poly.pdbx_strand_id
1 'polypeptide(L)'
;LELGQQLNIISLSSVQVKNPHLDTMEEDILYHFSLGTKTHNLPEMFGDIKFVCVGGSANRMRAFAQFIHQELQLPGNSEEIRDICEGTDRYCMYKVGPVLSISHGMGVPSISIMLHELIKLLHHAHCRDVVLFRIGTSGGVGLAPGTVVISSKAVDHSFHPQFEQVVLGKVITRSTELDEGLANELLQYSTELQDLPTVIGNTMCTHDFYEGKQPLTPSPILIFN
;
A
#
# COMPACT_ATOMS: atom_id res chain seq x y z
N LEU A 1 -3.47 -9.90 14.68
CA LEU A 1 -3.13 -8.73 13.84
C LEU A 1 -4.41 -8.23 13.18
N GLU A 2 -4.79 -6.98 13.40
CA GLU A 2 -6.10 -6.42 13.03
C GLU A 2 -6.00 -5.51 11.79
N LEU A 3 -6.38 -6.02 10.61
CA LEU A 3 -6.17 -5.34 9.31
C LEU A 3 -6.87 -3.98 9.17
N GLY A 4 -8.10 -3.83 9.63
CA GLY A 4 -8.85 -2.59 9.42
C GLY A 4 -8.63 -1.50 10.47
N GLN A 5 -7.72 -1.70 11.43
CA GLN A 5 -7.16 -0.59 12.23
C GLN A 5 -5.74 -0.23 11.77
N GLN A 6 -5.18 -0.99 10.82
CA GLN A 6 -3.95 -0.64 10.10
C GLN A 6 -4.20 0.34 8.94
N LEU A 7 -5.47 0.74 8.72
CA LEU A 7 -5.94 1.67 7.68
C LEU A 7 -6.08 3.12 8.14
N ASN A 8 -5.65 3.41 9.37
CA ASN A 8 -5.51 4.76 9.89
C ASN A 8 -4.01 5.08 10.06
N ILE A 9 -3.20 4.97 9.00
CA ILE A 9 -1.85 5.55 9.02
C ILE A 9 -1.97 7.07 8.79
N ILE A 10 -2.59 7.73 9.77
CA ILE A 10 -2.34 9.13 10.07
C ILE A 10 -0.93 9.16 10.62
N SER A 11 -0.03 9.97 10.05
CA SER A 11 1.25 10.43 10.63
C SER A 11 1.52 9.85 12.03
N LEU A 12 1.98 8.60 12.08
CA LEU A 12 2.28 7.96 13.36
C LEU A 12 3.71 8.37 13.68
N SER A 13 3.90 9.00 14.85
CA SER A 13 5.24 9.28 15.40
C SER A 13 6.13 8.03 15.47
N SER A 14 5.55 6.82 15.41
CA SER A 14 6.23 5.54 15.17
C SER A 14 5.24 4.49 14.64
N VAL A 15 5.67 3.61 13.74
CA VAL A 15 4.83 2.52 13.24
C VAL A 15 4.55 1.51 14.36
N GLN A 16 3.27 1.27 14.66
CA GLN A 16 2.82 0.43 15.77
C GLN A 16 2.20 -0.88 15.28
N VAL A 17 2.47 -1.98 15.99
CA VAL A 17 1.86 -3.30 15.72
C VAL A 17 0.92 -3.68 16.86
N LYS A 18 -0.31 -4.10 16.50
CA LYS A 18 -1.28 -4.66 17.45
C LYS A 18 -1.13 -6.17 17.55
N ASN A 19 -0.03 -6.61 18.13
CA ASN A 19 0.25 -8.02 18.42
C ASN A 19 1.19 -8.16 19.63
N PRO A 20 0.66 -8.48 20.84
CA PRO A 20 1.49 -8.56 22.04
C PRO A 20 2.52 -9.70 22.00
N HIS A 21 2.37 -10.65 21.08
CA HIS A 21 3.30 -11.76 20.94
C HIS A 21 4.56 -11.38 20.16
N LEU A 22 4.52 -10.31 19.36
CA LEU A 22 5.63 -9.95 18.48
C LEU A 22 6.91 -9.62 19.26
N ASP A 23 6.79 -8.85 20.34
CA ASP A 23 7.92 -8.41 21.17
C ASP A 23 8.60 -9.56 21.93
N THR A 24 7.88 -10.68 22.09
CA THR A 24 8.39 -11.87 22.80
C THR A 24 9.03 -12.90 21.87
N MET A 25 8.96 -12.70 20.54
CA MET A 25 9.55 -13.61 19.58
C MET A 25 11.06 -13.42 19.53
N GLU A 26 11.80 -14.54 19.54
CA GLU A 26 13.25 -14.53 19.38
C GLU A 26 13.67 -14.07 17.98
N GLU A 27 12.86 -14.42 16.98
CA GLU A 27 13.03 -14.06 15.58
C GLU A 27 11.66 -13.87 14.94
N ASP A 28 11.54 -12.89 14.07
CA ASP A 28 10.38 -12.71 13.21
C ASP A 28 10.80 -12.85 11.75
N ILE A 29 10.22 -13.83 11.06
CA ILE A 29 10.47 -14.13 9.66
C ILE A 29 9.33 -13.51 8.83
N LEU A 30 9.70 -12.58 7.96
CA LEU A 30 8.82 -11.98 6.95
C LEU A 30 8.88 -12.87 5.70
N TYR A 31 8.18 -14.00 5.77
CA TYR A 31 8.31 -15.11 4.84
C TYR A 31 8.06 -14.71 3.39
N HIS A 32 7.04 -13.89 3.14
CA HIS A 32 6.67 -13.50 1.77
C HIS A 32 7.58 -12.43 1.19
N PHE A 33 8.41 -11.78 2.02
CA PHE A 33 9.50 -10.92 1.58
C PHE A 33 10.88 -11.57 1.59
N SER A 34 11.02 -12.81 2.10
CA SER A 34 12.31 -13.46 2.29
C SER A 34 13.26 -12.65 3.21
N LEU A 35 12.69 -11.93 4.18
CA LEU A 35 13.42 -11.11 5.16
C LEU A 35 13.21 -11.67 6.58
N GLY A 36 14.08 -11.30 7.51
CA GLY A 36 13.96 -11.71 8.91
C GLY A 36 14.83 -10.91 9.84
N THR A 37 14.42 -10.79 11.10
CA THR A 37 15.09 -9.95 12.10
C THR A 37 16.49 -10.44 12.49
N LYS A 38 16.79 -11.74 12.34
CA LYS A 38 18.13 -12.29 12.56
C LYS A 38 19.00 -12.32 11.30
N THR A 39 18.37 -12.35 10.13
CA THR A 39 19.07 -12.46 8.84
C THR A 39 19.41 -11.09 8.25
N HIS A 40 18.73 -10.03 8.68
CA HIS A 40 18.85 -8.69 8.11
C HIS A 40 18.86 -7.61 9.19
N ASN A 41 19.68 -6.58 9.01
CA ASN A 41 19.64 -5.38 9.84
C ASN A 41 18.53 -4.44 9.35
N LEU A 42 17.28 -4.71 9.75
CA LEU A 42 16.11 -3.97 9.27
C LEU A 42 16.16 -2.45 9.59
N PRO A 43 16.63 -2.01 10.77
CA PRO A 43 16.85 -0.57 11.02
C PRO A 43 17.81 0.09 10.04
N GLU A 44 18.93 -0.55 9.72
CA GLU A 44 19.90 -0.02 8.76
C GLU A 44 19.33 -0.01 7.33
N MET A 45 18.57 -1.04 6.96
CA MET A 45 18.03 -1.17 5.62
C MET A 45 16.83 -0.26 5.34
N PHE A 46 15.99 0.03 6.35
CA PHE A 46 14.68 0.68 6.12
C PHE A 46 14.36 1.83 7.09
N GLY A 47 15.21 2.14 8.07
CA GLY A 47 14.90 3.16 9.09
C GLY A 47 14.68 4.58 8.54
N ASP A 48 15.14 4.85 7.32
CA ASP A 48 14.99 6.12 6.61
C ASP A 48 13.72 6.21 5.72
N ILE A 49 12.90 5.16 5.66
CA ILE A 49 11.68 5.15 4.84
C ILE A 49 10.66 6.17 5.37
N LYS A 50 10.13 6.98 4.44
CA LYS A 50 9.07 7.97 4.68
C LYS A 50 7.85 7.77 3.79
N PHE A 51 8.03 7.19 2.60
CA PHE A 51 6.95 6.96 1.67
C PHE A 51 6.94 5.51 1.22
N VAL A 52 5.79 4.85 1.30
CA VAL A 52 5.62 3.49 0.79
C VAL A 52 4.57 3.52 -0.30
N CYS A 53 4.93 3.19 -1.52
CA CYS A 53 4.01 3.07 -2.64
C CYS A 53 3.80 1.59 -2.97
N VAL A 54 2.55 1.15 -2.98
CA VAL A 54 2.20 -0.25 -3.28
C VAL A 54 1.29 -0.36 -4.49
N GLY A 55 1.43 -1.42 -5.28
CA GLY A 55 0.59 -1.65 -6.45
C GLY A 55 0.58 -3.09 -6.91
N GLY A 56 -0.32 -3.45 -7.82
CA GLY A 56 -0.56 -4.88 -8.10
C GLY A 56 0.57 -5.59 -8.85
N SER A 57 1.15 -4.94 -9.87
CA SER A 57 2.10 -5.57 -10.79
C SER A 57 3.55 -5.29 -10.38
N ALA A 58 4.39 -6.33 -10.30
CA ALA A 58 5.83 -6.21 -10.08
C ALA A 58 6.50 -5.27 -11.09
N ASN A 59 6.22 -5.44 -12.39
CA ASN A 59 6.77 -4.58 -13.43
C ASN A 59 6.39 -3.11 -13.25
N ARG A 60 5.13 -2.85 -12.85
CA ARG A 60 4.67 -1.48 -12.57
C ARG A 60 5.42 -0.86 -11.38
N MET A 61 5.63 -1.63 -10.32
CA MET A 61 6.32 -1.14 -9.13
C MET A 61 7.82 -0.97 -9.34
N ARG A 62 8.43 -1.79 -10.21
CA ARG A 62 9.81 -1.56 -10.69
C ARG A 62 9.90 -0.27 -11.50
N ALA A 63 9.03 -0.10 -12.49
CA ALA A 63 8.99 1.11 -13.30
C ALA A 63 8.74 2.37 -12.45
N PHE A 64 7.87 2.27 -11.45
CA PHE A 64 7.66 3.35 -10.47
C PHE A 64 8.93 3.68 -9.69
N ALA A 65 9.66 2.67 -9.21
CA ALA A 65 10.92 2.88 -8.50
C ALA A 65 11.97 3.56 -9.38
N GLN A 66 12.08 3.15 -10.64
CA GLN A 66 12.98 3.75 -11.63
C GLN A 66 12.61 5.21 -11.92
N PHE A 67 11.31 5.47 -12.09
CA PHE A 67 10.79 6.82 -12.27
C PHE A 67 11.13 7.73 -11.08
N ILE A 68 10.84 7.28 -9.85
CA ILE A 68 11.14 8.05 -8.64
C ILE A 68 12.65 8.28 -8.46
N HIS A 69 13.49 7.31 -8.82
CA HIS A 69 14.96 7.49 -8.80
C HIS A 69 15.39 8.69 -9.66
N GLN A 70 14.83 8.79 -10.87
CA GLN A 70 15.11 9.85 -11.82
C GLN A 70 14.53 11.20 -11.37
N GLU A 71 13.27 11.22 -10.93
CA GLU A 71 12.60 12.45 -10.46
C GLU A 71 13.28 13.05 -9.24
N LEU A 72 13.76 12.22 -8.32
CA LEU A 72 14.53 12.67 -7.14
C LEU A 72 16.01 12.93 -7.44
N GLN A 73 16.47 12.70 -8.67
CA GLN A 73 17.85 12.90 -9.12
C GLN A 73 18.86 12.17 -8.22
N LEU A 74 18.53 10.95 -7.81
CA LEU A 74 19.36 10.17 -6.90
C LEU A 74 20.63 9.68 -7.62
N PRO A 75 21.76 9.55 -6.90
CA PRO A 75 22.99 9.06 -7.51
C PRO A 75 22.85 7.62 -7.99
N GLY A 76 23.67 7.25 -8.97
CA GLY A 76 23.69 5.90 -9.56
C GLY A 76 22.75 5.75 -10.76
N ASN A 77 22.54 4.50 -11.16
CA ASN A 77 21.77 4.14 -12.36
C ASN A 77 20.41 3.55 -11.97
N SER A 78 19.31 4.11 -12.48
CA SER A 78 17.95 3.62 -12.24
C SER A 78 17.75 2.16 -12.71
N GLU A 79 18.51 1.72 -13.72
CA GLU A 79 18.41 0.33 -14.21
C GLU A 79 19.03 -0.70 -13.28
N GLU A 80 19.87 -0.26 -12.33
CA GLU A 80 20.56 -1.13 -11.38
C GLU A 80 19.78 -1.32 -10.06
N ILE A 81 18.57 -0.75 -9.94
CA ILE A 81 17.69 -0.98 -8.80
C ILE A 81 17.35 -2.47 -8.74
N ARG A 82 17.69 -3.09 -7.61
CA ARG A 82 17.50 -4.54 -7.38
C ARG A 82 16.24 -4.80 -6.58
N ASP A 83 15.65 -5.96 -6.83
CA ASP A 83 14.58 -6.49 -6.02
C ASP A 83 15.15 -7.00 -4.69
N ILE A 84 14.73 -6.39 -3.59
CA ILE A 84 15.14 -6.78 -2.24
C ILE A 84 14.57 -8.15 -1.87
N CYS A 85 13.45 -8.54 -2.50
CA CYS A 85 12.79 -9.82 -2.27
C CYS A 85 13.23 -10.91 -3.26
N GLU A 86 14.42 -10.82 -3.89
CA GLU A 86 14.88 -11.76 -4.91
C GLU A 86 14.92 -13.25 -4.48
N GLY A 87 14.89 -13.53 -3.17
CA GLY A 87 14.77 -14.89 -2.62
C GLY A 87 13.38 -15.53 -2.74
N THR A 88 12.38 -14.80 -3.24
CA THR A 88 10.98 -15.25 -3.34
C THR A 88 10.30 -14.70 -4.59
N ASP A 89 9.22 -15.34 -5.03
CA ASP A 89 8.40 -14.93 -6.19
C ASP A 89 7.06 -14.30 -5.77
N ARG A 90 6.85 -14.08 -4.47
CA ARG A 90 5.56 -13.64 -3.90
C ARG A 90 5.31 -12.14 -4.10
N TYR A 91 6.30 -11.32 -3.75
CA TYR A 91 6.26 -9.88 -3.90
C TYR A 91 7.65 -9.38 -4.29
N CYS A 92 7.69 -8.32 -5.09
CA CYS A 92 8.90 -7.56 -5.38
C CYS A 92 8.93 -6.28 -4.54
N MET A 93 10.12 -5.88 -4.10
CA MET A 93 10.35 -4.70 -3.28
C MET A 93 11.57 -3.93 -3.77
N TYR A 94 11.42 -2.63 -4.00
CA TYR A 94 12.48 -1.75 -4.48
C TYR A 94 12.58 -0.53 -3.56
N LYS A 95 13.78 -0.26 -3.04
CA LYS A 95 14.04 0.93 -2.22
C LYS A 95 14.79 1.98 -3.04
N VAL A 96 14.34 3.23 -2.96
CA VAL A 96 14.96 4.36 -3.65
C VAL A 96 14.94 5.59 -2.75
N GLY A 97 16.08 5.91 -2.14
CA GLY A 97 16.14 6.94 -1.10
C GLY A 97 15.14 6.64 0.03
N PRO A 98 14.27 7.61 0.42
CA PRO A 98 13.25 7.42 1.47
C PRO A 98 11.95 6.76 0.96
N VAL A 99 11.91 6.31 -0.30
CA VAL A 99 10.73 5.70 -0.94
C VAL A 99 10.89 4.19 -1.05
N LEU A 100 9.86 3.46 -0.64
CA LEU A 100 9.75 2.01 -0.78
C LEU A 100 8.63 1.66 -1.76
N SER A 101 8.93 0.91 -2.81
CA SER A 101 7.99 0.49 -3.85
C SER A 101 7.75 -1.02 -3.75
N ILE A 102 6.50 -1.46 -3.55
CA ILE A 102 6.18 -2.88 -3.29
C ILE A 102 5.03 -3.38 -4.14
N SER A 103 5.21 -4.52 -4.80
CA SER A 103 4.11 -5.20 -5.48
C SER A 103 3.25 -5.99 -4.50
N HIS A 104 1.93 -6.05 -4.69
CA HIS A 104 1.02 -6.78 -3.80
C HIS A 104 0.07 -7.76 -4.51
N GLY A 105 0.24 -8.02 -5.81
CA GLY A 105 -0.64 -8.90 -6.57
C GLY A 105 -2.09 -8.39 -6.68
N MET A 106 -3.06 -9.31 -6.74
CA MET A 106 -4.48 -8.97 -6.91
C MET A 106 -5.34 -9.50 -5.76
N GLY A 107 -6.35 -8.71 -5.38
CA GLY A 107 -7.35 -9.08 -4.39
C GLY A 107 -6.94 -8.81 -2.94
N VAL A 108 -7.96 -8.74 -2.08
CA VAL A 108 -7.82 -8.49 -0.64
C VAL A 108 -6.88 -9.49 0.05
N PRO A 109 -6.94 -10.82 -0.21
CA PRO A 109 -6.05 -11.76 0.45
C PRO A 109 -4.57 -11.52 0.12
N SER A 110 -4.25 -11.14 -1.11
CA SER A 110 -2.87 -10.91 -1.54
C SER A 110 -2.30 -9.65 -0.90
N ILE A 111 -3.06 -8.54 -0.88
CA ILE A 111 -2.55 -7.30 -0.27
C ILE A 111 -2.49 -7.37 1.26
N SER A 112 -3.38 -8.14 1.92
CA SER A 112 -3.38 -8.23 3.38
C SER A 112 -2.13 -8.93 3.93
N ILE A 113 -1.64 -9.98 3.24
CA ILE A 113 -0.38 -10.65 3.59
C ILE A 113 0.79 -9.65 3.48
N MET A 114 0.89 -8.95 2.34
CA MET A 114 1.91 -7.94 2.09
C MET A 114 1.88 -6.84 3.17
N LEU A 115 0.70 -6.29 3.49
CA LEU A 115 0.54 -5.25 4.50
C LEU A 115 0.93 -5.73 5.91
N HIS A 116 0.60 -6.99 6.26
CA HIS A 116 1.00 -7.54 7.55
C HIS A 116 2.52 -7.60 7.71
N GLU A 117 3.24 -8.09 6.70
CA GLU A 117 4.70 -8.17 6.77
C GLU A 117 5.34 -6.78 6.64
N LEU A 118 4.80 -5.90 5.82
CA LEU A 118 5.27 -4.52 5.66
C LEU A 118 5.18 -3.74 6.97
N ILE A 119 4.05 -3.81 7.68
CA ILE A 119 3.88 -3.05 8.91
C ILE A 119 4.83 -3.57 10.01
N LYS A 120 5.07 -4.88 10.06
CA LYS A 120 6.12 -5.44 10.93
C LYS A 120 7.51 -5.00 10.52
N LEU A 121 7.82 -4.99 9.21
CA LEU A 121 9.09 -4.51 8.67
C LEU A 121 9.38 -3.07 9.13
N LEU A 122 8.44 -2.16 8.90
CA LEU A 122 8.57 -0.75 9.27
C LEU A 122 8.67 -0.57 10.80
N HIS A 123 7.95 -1.40 11.56
CA HIS A 123 8.04 -1.41 13.02
C HIS A 123 9.43 -1.85 13.51
N HIS A 124 9.94 -2.97 13.00
CA HIS A 124 11.28 -3.49 13.32
C HIS A 124 12.39 -2.53 12.87
N ALA A 125 12.16 -1.79 11.78
CA ALA A 125 13.08 -0.76 11.30
C ALA A 125 12.98 0.57 12.05
N HIS A 126 12.05 0.69 13.01
CA HIS A 126 11.78 1.90 13.79
C HIS A 126 11.39 3.12 12.93
N CYS A 127 10.73 2.89 11.80
CA CYS A 127 10.25 3.96 10.93
C CYS A 127 9.23 4.84 11.67
N ARG A 128 9.23 6.13 11.30
CA ARG A 128 8.36 7.17 11.86
C ARG A 128 7.85 8.05 10.74
N ASP A 129 6.63 8.55 10.90
CA ASP A 129 6.01 9.49 9.97
C ASP A 129 6.00 8.94 8.53
N VAL A 130 5.63 7.65 8.41
CA VAL A 130 5.52 6.97 7.12
C VAL A 130 4.15 7.26 6.53
N VAL A 131 4.11 7.66 5.26
CA VAL A 131 2.88 7.76 4.47
C VAL A 131 2.85 6.58 3.50
N LEU A 132 1.75 5.84 3.53
CA LEU A 132 1.50 4.74 2.59
C LEU A 132 0.59 5.25 1.47
N PHE A 133 0.88 4.86 0.25
CA PHE A 133 0.05 5.09 -0.91
C PHE A 133 -0.15 3.76 -1.62
N ARG A 134 -1.36 3.56 -2.15
CA ARG A 134 -1.56 2.54 -3.17
C ARG A 134 -1.88 3.20 -4.51
N ILE A 135 -1.18 2.74 -5.54
CA ILE A 135 -1.36 3.13 -6.93
C ILE A 135 -1.90 1.94 -7.73
N GLY A 136 -2.95 2.18 -8.52
CA GLY A 136 -3.71 1.10 -9.14
C GLY A 136 -4.47 1.52 -10.39
N THR A 137 -5.36 0.64 -10.86
CA THR A 137 -6.13 0.85 -12.09
C THR A 137 -7.60 0.48 -11.89
N SER A 138 -8.47 1.48 -12.05
CA SER A 138 -9.94 1.43 -11.90
C SER A 138 -10.63 1.72 -13.23
N GLY A 139 -11.93 1.61 -13.45
CA GLY A 139 -13.07 1.47 -12.56
C GLY A 139 -14.01 2.66 -12.50
N GLY A 140 -13.87 3.63 -13.41
CA GLY A 140 -14.67 4.86 -13.36
C GLY A 140 -16.16 4.61 -13.61
N VAL A 141 -17.01 5.09 -12.71
CA VAL A 141 -18.47 5.19 -12.90
C VAL A 141 -18.82 6.65 -13.14
N GLY A 142 -19.31 6.98 -14.33
CA GLY A 142 -19.63 8.37 -14.70
C GLY A 142 -18.41 9.27 -14.90
N LEU A 143 -17.21 8.70 -15.07
CA LEU A 143 -15.96 9.43 -15.30
C LEU A 143 -15.37 9.08 -16.67
N ALA A 144 -14.67 10.04 -17.28
CA ALA A 144 -13.96 9.81 -18.53
C ALA A 144 -12.77 8.85 -18.34
N PRO A 145 -12.42 8.00 -19.32
CA PRO A 145 -11.21 7.20 -19.28
C PRO A 145 -9.97 8.07 -19.04
N GLY A 146 -9.06 7.62 -18.18
CA GLY A 146 -7.87 8.38 -17.79
C GLY A 146 -8.05 9.30 -16.58
N THR A 147 -9.29 9.47 -16.08
CA THR A 147 -9.53 10.20 -14.82
C THR A 147 -8.89 9.48 -13.63
N VAL A 148 -8.08 10.21 -12.87
CA VAL A 148 -7.51 9.75 -11.60
C VAL A 148 -8.51 10.00 -10.48
N VAL A 149 -8.75 8.98 -9.66
CA VAL A 149 -9.61 9.09 -8.48
C VAL A 149 -8.74 8.96 -7.22
N ILE A 150 -8.74 10.01 -6.41
CA ILE A 150 -8.21 10.00 -5.05
C ILE A 150 -9.32 9.47 -4.15
N SER A 151 -9.09 8.34 -3.50
CA SER A 151 -10.11 7.70 -2.68
C SER A 151 -10.34 8.47 -1.38
N SER A 152 -11.59 8.90 -1.13
CA SER A 152 -11.99 9.44 0.18
C SER A 152 -12.32 8.34 1.18
N LYS A 153 -13.08 7.32 0.73
CA LYS A 153 -13.44 6.13 1.51
C LYS A 153 -13.41 4.91 0.61
N ALA A 154 -12.91 3.80 1.15
CA ALA A 154 -13.16 2.50 0.54
C ALA A 154 -14.50 1.96 1.03
N VAL A 155 -15.39 1.55 0.14
CA VAL A 155 -16.71 1.04 0.49
C VAL A 155 -16.90 -0.42 0.06
N ASP A 156 -17.74 -1.14 0.78
CA ASP A 156 -18.15 -2.50 0.45
C ASP A 156 -19.18 -2.53 -0.70
N HIS A 157 -19.67 -3.73 -1.03
CA HIS A 157 -20.67 -3.95 -2.08
C HIS A 157 -22.03 -3.28 -1.80
N SER A 158 -22.28 -2.87 -0.56
CA SER A 158 -23.48 -2.15 -0.13
C SER A 158 -23.21 -0.64 0.06
N PHE A 159 -22.05 -0.16 -0.40
CA PHE A 159 -21.60 1.22 -0.29
C PHE A 159 -21.38 1.73 1.14
N HIS A 160 -21.16 0.81 2.09
CA HIS A 160 -20.80 1.17 3.45
C HIS A 160 -19.28 1.28 3.60
N PRO A 161 -18.75 2.29 4.32
CA PRO A 161 -17.32 2.45 4.56
C PRO A 161 -16.83 1.50 5.64
N GLN A 162 -16.82 0.21 5.32
CA GLN A 162 -16.41 -0.84 6.24
C GLN A 162 -15.67 -1.99 5.55
N PHE A 163 -14.84 -2.68 6.33
CA PHE A 163 -14.15 -3.89 5.94
C PHE A 163 -14.47 -5.01 6.92
N GLU A 164 -15.06 -6.10 6.41
CA GLU A 164 -15.38 -7.29 7.19
C GLU A 164 -14.26 -8.33 7.08
N GLN A 165 -13.86 -8.87 8.22
CA GLN A 165 -12.88 -9.94 8.31
C GLN A 165 -13.40 -11.04 9.25
N VAL A 166 -13.29 -12.29 8.83
CA VAL A 166 -13.56 -13.43 9.69
C VAL A 166 -12.31 -13.80 10.48
N VAL A 167 -12.39 -13.75 11.82
CA VAL A 167 -11.33 -14.14 12.74
C VAL A 167 -11.86 -15.24 13.65
N LEU A 168 -11.32 -16.45 13.50
CA LEU A 168 -11.73 -17.63 14.26
C LEU A 168 -13.25 -17.87 14.23
N GLY A 169 -13.86 -17.70 13.05
CA GLY A 169 -15.30 -17.88 12.82
C GLY A 169 -16.18 -16.71 13.24
N LYS A 170 -15.61 -15.61 13.77
CA LYS A 170 -16.35 -14.38 14.11
C LYS A 170 -16.10 -13.30 13.08
N VAL A 171 -17.18 -12.64 12.61
CA VAL A 171 -17.08 -11.46 11.75
C VAL A 171 -16.64 -10.27 12.61
N ILE A 172 -15.58 -9.60 12.18
CA ILE A 172 -15.08 -8.36 12.74
C ILE A 172 -15.16 -7.30 11.65
N THR A 173 -15.94 -6.26 11.89
CA THR A 173 -16.11 -5.11 11.01
C THR A 173 -15.20 -3.98 11.46
N ARG A 174 -14.56 -3.30 10.50
CA ARG A 174 -13.65 -2.18 10.77
C ARG A 174 -13.88 -1.03 9.81
N SER A 175 -13.57 0.18 10.23
CA SER A 175 -13.66 1.38 9.39
C SER A 175 -12.64 1.33 8.25
N THR A 176 -12.96 2.00 7.16
CA THR A 176 -12.14 2.14 5.95
C THR A 176 -12.02 3.60 5.51
N GLU A 177 -12.13 4.51 6.48
CA GLU A 177 -11.88 5.93 6.27
C GLU A 177 -10.40 6.16 5.93
N LEU A 178 -10.15 7.11 5.03
CA LEU A 178 -8.82 7.53 4.63
C LEU A 178 -8.59 8.97 5.09
N ASP A 179 -7.33 9.39 5.13
CA ASP A 179 -6.97 10.73 5.63
C ASP A 179 -7.46 11.80 4.64
N GLU A 180 -8.42 12.61 5.09
CA GLU A 180 -9.00 13.68 4.28
C GLU A 180 -7.98 14.79 3.97
N GLY A 181 -7.04 15.06 4.88
CA GLY A 181 -6.00 16.07 4.67
C GLY A 181 -5.07 15.68 3.53
N LEU A 182 -4.58 14.45 3.54
CA LEU A 182 -3.75 13.90 2.47
C LEU A 182 -4.49 13.82 1.14
N ALA A 183 -5.77 13.44 1.14
CA ALA A 183 -6.58 13.41 -0.08
C ALA A 183 -6.69 14.82 -0.72
N ASN A 184 -6.90 15.86 0.09
CA ASN A 184 -6.95 17.24 -0.37
C ASN A 184 -5.58 17.73 -0.84
N GLU A 185 -4.49 17.36 -0.15
CA GLU A 185 -3.13 17.69 -0.57
C GLU A 185 -2.78 17.08 -1.93
N LEU A 186 -3.10 15.79 -2.15
CA LEU A 186 -2.94 15.13 -3.44
C LEU A 186 -3.78 15.78 -4.53
N LEU A 187 -5.02 16.18 -4.23
CA LEU A 187 -5.86 16.90 -5.19
C LEU A 187 -5.22 18.24 -5.56
N GLN A 188 -4.66 18.97 -4.59
CA GLN A 188 -3.95 20.22 -4.85
C GLN A 188 -2.75 19.99 -5.78
N TYR A 189 -1.88 19.01 -5.51
CA TYR A 189 -0.76 18.70 -6.41
C TYR A 189 -1.23 18.30 -7.81
N SER A 190 -2.37 17.63 -7.94
CA SER A 190 -2.89 17.28 -9.26
C SER A 190 -3.24 18.50 -10.13
N THR A 191 -3.56 19.65 -9.51
CA THR A 191 -3.83 20.90 -10.24
C THR A 191 -2.58 21.53 -10.85
N GLU A 192 -1.40 21.14 -10.37
CA GLU A 192 -0.11 21.59 -10.90
C GLU A 192 0.31 20.77 -12.13
N LEU A 193 -0.32 19.61 -12.35
CA LEU A 193 -0.06 18.73 -13.48
C LEU A 193 -0.98 19.08 -14.65
N GLN A 194 -0.40 19.23 -15.85
CA GLN A 194 -1.17 19.43 -17.07
C GLN A 194 -1.89 18.14 -17.49
N ASP A 195 -3.13 18.28 -17.95
CA ASP A 195 -3.91 17.20 -18.58
C ASP A 195 -4.16 15.94 -17.72
N LEU A 196 -4.19 16.08 -16.39
CA LEU A 196 -4.52 14.99 -15.47
C LEU A 196 -5.87 15.23 -14.77
N PRO A 197 -7.02 14.87 -15.38
CA PRO A 197 -8.32 15.00 -14.74
C PRO A 197 -8.34 14.18 -13.45
N THR A 198 -8.49 14.86 -12.31
CA THR A 198 -8.39 14.27 -10.99
C THR A 198 -9.59 14.67 -10.13
N VAL A 199 -10.17 13.70 -9.43
CA VAL A 199 -11.32 13.92 -8.54
C VAL A 199 -11.13 13.17 -7.22
N ILE A 200 -11.74 13.66 -6.15
CA ILE A 200 -11.91 12.89 -4.90
C ILE A 200 -13.25 12.14 -4.98
N GLY A 201 -13.25 10.85 -4.64
CA GLY A 201 -14.47 10.05 -4.65
C GLY A 201 -14.39 8.77 -3.84
N ASN A 202 -15.55 8.19 -3.56
CA ASN A 202 -15.63 6.88 -2.91
C ASN A 202 -15.24 5.77 -3.90
N THR A 203 -14.68 4.71 -3.34
CA THR A 203 -14.03 3.64 -4.10
C THR A 203 -14.58 2.30 -3.63
N MET A 204 -15.33 1.60 -4.48
CA MET A 204 -15.91 0.30 -4.12
C MET A 204 -14.89 -0.82 -4.27
N CYS A 205 -14.63 -1.57 -3.19
CA CYS A 205 -13.74 -2.73 -3.21
C CYS A 205 -14.54 -4.02 -3.34
N THR A 206 -14.14 -4.91 -4.25
CA THR A 206 -14.83 -6.18 -4.51
C THR A 206 -13.88 -7.36 -4.36
N HIS A 207 -14.43 -8.50 -3.94
CA HIS A 207 -13.66 -9.75 -3.81
C HIS A 207 -13.53 -10.52 -5.13
N ASP A 208 -14.43 -10.24 -6.07
CA ASP A 208 -14.43 -10.84 -7.39
C ASP A 208 -14.45 -9.75 -8.47
N PHE A 209 -13.78 -10.04 -9.59
CA PHE A 209 -13.64 -9.09 -10.70
C PHE A 209 -14.82 -9.12 -11.67
N TYR A 210 -15.51 -10.26 -11.80
CA TYR A 210 -16.45 -10.52 -12.89
C TYR A 210 -17.92 -10.40 -12.46
N GLU A 211 -18.34 -11.14 -11.44
CA GLU A 211 -19.68 -11.11 -10.86
C GLU A 211 -19.75 -10.07 -9.73
N GLY A 212 -18.65 -9.88 -9.00
CA GLY A 212 -18.54 -8.86 -7.97
C GLY A 212 -18.60 -7.42 -8.51
N LYS A 213 -18.48 -7.27 -9.82
CA LYS A 213 -18.59 -6.00 -10.54
C LYS A 213 -19.59 -6.15 -11.66
N GLN A 214 -20.39 -5.13 -11.95
CA GLN A 214 -21.04 -5.14 -13.27
C GLN A 214 -19.93 -5.13 -14.36
N PRO A 215 -20.11 -5.83 -15.50
CA PRO A 215 -19.04 -6.19 -16.46
C PRO A 215 -18.24 -5.05 -17.13
N LEU A 216 -18.36 -3.80 -16.67
CA LEU A 216 -17.81 -2.60 -17.29
C LEU A 216 -16.96 -1.73 -16.34
N THR A 217 -16.55 -2.23 -15.16
CA THR A 217 -15.81 -1.41 -14.17
C THR A 217 -14.50 -2.08 -13.69
N PRO A 218 -13.30 -1.58 -14.05
CA PRO A 218 -12.02 -2.02 -13.44
C PRO A 218 -11.88 -1.62 -11.94
N SER A 219 -10.84 -2.03 -11.21
CA SER A 219 -10.77 -1.95 -9.72
C SER A 219 -10.28 -0.60 -9.17
N PRO A 220 -10.81 -0.01 -8.10
CA PRO A 220 -10.34 1.28 -7.60
C PRO A 220 -8.81 1.43 -7.40
N ILE A 221 -8.30 2.65 -7.64
CA ILE A 221 -7.11 3.18 -6.96
C ILE A 221 -7.53 3.35 -5.50
N LEU A 222 -7.47 2.27 -4.73
CA LEU A 222 -7.47 2.39 -3.28
C LEU A 222 -6.17 3.10 -2.93
N ILE A 223 -6.21 4.26 -2.30
CA ILE A 223 -5.08 4.77 -1.53
C ILE A 223 -5.26 4.12 -0.17
N PHE A 224 -4.32 3.29 0.25
CA PHE A 224 -4.28 2.81 1.62
C PHE A 224 -3.44 3.82 2.39
N ASN A 225 -4.00 4.45 3.43
CA ASN A 225 -3.19 5.09 4.46
C ASN A 225 -2.97 4.06 5.56
#